data_AF-A0A3N5E641-F1
#
_entry.id   AF-A0A3N5E641-F1
#
_cell.length_a   1.000
_cell.length_b   1.000
_cell.length_c   1.000
_cell.angle_alpha   90.00
_cell.angle_beta   90.00
_cell.angle_gamma   90.00
#
_symmetry.space_group_name_H-M   'P 1'
#
loop_
_entity.id
_entity.type
_entity.pdbx_description
1 polymer ?
#
loop_
_entity_poly.entity_id
_entity_poly.type
_entity_poly.pdbx_seq_one_letter_code
_entity_poly.pdbx_strand_id
1 'polypeptide(L)'
;MTKPRTSARATKEPKPPPDAEQAFEIAGRFLGTRPRSRWEVEQRLRRAGTDDPVIGDTLTRLERIGFVDDLAFARWWVEQRDRHSPRGRM
;
A
#
# COMPACT_ATOMS: atom_id res chain seq x y z
N MET A 1 -44.81 26.04 9.57
CA MET A 1 -43.97 24.98 10.16
C MET A 1 -43.20 24.26 9.06
N THR A 2 -41.91 24.55 8.89
CA THR A 2 -41.05 23.89 7.89
C THR A 2 -40.45 22.63 8.51
N LYS A 3 -40.77 21.45 7.98
CA LYS A 3 -40.17 20.19 8.42
C LYS A 3 -38.73 20.11 7.91
N PRO A 4 -37.71 19.90 8.75
CA PRO A 4 -36.38 19.57 8.26
C PRO A 4 -36.38 18.11 7.80
N ARG A 5 -36.07 17.88 6.52
CA ARG A 5 -35.69 16.55 6.02
C ARG A 5 -34.21 16.35 6.34
N THR A 6 -33.92 15.89 7.55
CA THR A 6 -32.61 15.33 7.88
C THR A 6 -32.45 14.01 7.14
N SER A 7 -31.76 14.05 5.99
CA SER A 7 -31.25 12.83 5.36
C SER A 7 -30.25 12.19 6.32
N ALA A 8 -30.67 11.08 6.91
CA ALA A 8 -29.86 10.26 7.81
C ALA A 8 -28.57 9.85 7.08
N ARG A 9 -27.45 10.44 7.52
CA ARG A 9 -26.11 9.96 7.15
C ARG A 9 -25.93 8.61 7.84
N ALA A 10 -26.13 7.53 7.10
CA ALA A 10 -25.89 6.17 7.57
C ALA A 10 -24.48 6.10 8.19
N THR A 11 -24.43 5.96 9.51
CA THR A 11 -23.21 5.69 10.26
C THR A 11 -22.75 4.29 9.87
N LYS A 12 -21.81 4.19 8.93
CA LYS A 12 -21.09 2.94 8.70
C LYS A 12 -20.37 2.59 9.99
N GLU A 13 -20.77 1.50 10.61
CA GLU A 13 -20.05 0.92 11.75
C GLU A 13 -18.57 0.75 11.37
N PRO A 14 -17.63 1.03 12.29
CA PRO A 14 -16.21 0.84 12.01
C PRO A 14 -15.97 -0.65 11.72
N LYS A 15 -15.53 -0.94 10.49
CA LYS A 15 -15.13 -2.30 10.12
C LYS A 15 -13.95 -2.72 11.02
N PRO A 16 -13.91 -3.97 11.52
CA PRO A 16 -12.75 -4.45 12.27
C PRO A 16 -11.45 -4.28 11.45
N PRO A 17 -10.31 -4.13 12.14
CA PRO A 17 -9.02 -4.03 11.48
C PRO A 17 -8.79 -5.24 10.57
N PRO A 18 -8.15 -5.08 9.40
CA PRO A 18 -7.85 -6.20 8.52
C PRO A 18 -6.99 -7.26 9.20
N ASP A 19 -7.38 -8.51 9.06
CA ASP A 19 -6.55 -9.66 9.46
C ASP A 19 -5.34 -9.84 8.52
N ALA A 20 -4.49 -10.83 8.82
CA ALA A 20 -3.26 -11.08 8.05
C ALA A 20 -3.51 -11.45 6.58
N GLU A 21 -4.60 -12.15 6.28
CA GLU A 21 -4.92 -12.55 4.92
C GLU A 21 -5.42 -11.35 4.10
N GLN A 22 -6.29 -10.54 4.69
CA GLN A 22 -6.75 -9.28 4.10
C GLN A 22 -5.61 -8.28 3.92
N ALA A 23 -4.69 -8.16 4.88
CA ALA A 23 -3.50 -7.34 4.77
C ALA A 23 -2.62 -7.80 3.59
N PHE A 24 -2.41 -9.10 3.44
CA PHE A 24 -1.65 -9.67 2.33
C PHE A 24 -2.31 -9.39 0.98
N GLU A 25 -3.64 -9.52 0.85
CA GLU A 25 -4.37 -9.18 -0.37
C GLU A 25 -4.26 -7.69 -0.72
N ILE A 26 -4.40 -6.80 0.28
CA ILE A 26 -4.26 -5.35 0.10
C ILE A 26 -2.87 -5.01 -0.42
N ALA A 27 -1.83 -5.58 0.20
CA ALA A 27 -0.44 -5.38 -0.21
C ALA A 27 -0.18 -5.95 -1.61
N GLY A 28 -0.66 -7.17 -1.90
CA GLY A 28 -0.51 -7.82 -3.19
C GLY A 28 -1.15 -7.03 -4.34
N ARG A 29 -2.38 -6.52 -4.15
CA ARG A 29 -3.03 -5.63 -5.13
C ARG A 29 -2.25 -4.33 -5.33
N PHE A 30 -1.72 -3.78 -4.26
CA PHE A 30 -0.96 -2.53 -4.30
C PHE A 30 0.38 -2.68 -5.03
N LEU A 31 1.07 -3.81 -4.83
CA LEU A 31 2.32 -4.18 -5.49
C LEU A 31 2.12 -4.57 -6.95
N GLY A 32 1.00 -5.22 -7.29
CA GLY A 32 0.70 -5.65 -8.67
C GLY A 32 0.51 -4.53 -9.68
N THR A 33 0.37 -3.27 -9.24
CA THR A 33 0.20 -2.11 -10.14
C THR A 33 1.55 -1.54 -10.61
N ARG A 34 2.54 -1.48 -9.72
CA ARG A 34 3.89 -0.96 -9.98
C ARG A 34 4.84 -1.40 -8.87
N PRO A 35 6.17 -1.38 -9.08
CA PRO A 35 7.12 -1.58 -8.00
C PRO A 35 6.89 -0.58 -6.86
N ARG A 36 6.84 -1.08 -5.62
CA ARG A 36 6.69 -0.28 -4.39
C ARG A 36 7.79 -0.65 -3.41
N SER A 37 8.21 0.32 -2.62
CA SER A 37 9.10 0.08 -1.48
C SER A 37 8.36 -0.59 -0.32
N ARG A 38 9.11 -1.27 0.56
CA ARG A 38 8.59 -1.82 1.83
C ARG A 38 7.83 -0.77 2.64
N TRP A 39 8.37 0.45 2.72
CA TRP A 39 7.75 1.56 3.44
C TRP A 39 6.40 1.96 2.84
N GLU A 40 6.28 2.04 1.52
CA GLU A 40 4.97 2.34 0.89
C GLU A 40 3.92 1.28 1.21
N VAL A 41 4.31 0.00 1.24
CA VAL A 41 3.41 -1.10 1.61
C VAL A 41 2.98 -0.98 3.07
N GLU A 42 3.92 -0.73 3.99
CA GLU A 42 3.64 -0.49 5.41
C GLU A 42 2.63 0.65 5.60
N GLN A 43 2.89 1.80 5.00
CA GLN A 43 2.00 2.96 5.09
C GLN A 43 0.61 2.66 4.49
N ARG A 44 0.55 1.84 3.44
CA ARG A 44 -0.72 1.44 2.82
C ARG A 44 -1.56 0.54 3.75
N LEU A 45 -0.92 -0.33 4.52
CA LEU A 45 -1.57 -1.21 5.50
C LEU A 45 -1.99 -0.43 6.76
N ARG A 46 -1.14 0.48 7.26
CA ARG A 46 -1.51 1.39 8.36
C ARG A 46 -2.74 2.23 8.01
N ARG A 47 -2.79 2.78 6.79
CA ARG A 47 -3.98 3.52 6.29
C ARG A 47 -5.22 2.63 6.13
N ALA A 48 -5.05 1.32 5.98
CA ALA A 48 -6.15 0.36 5.96
C ALA A 48 -6.66 0.00 7.37
N GLY A 49 -5.99 0.49 8.43
CA GLY A 49 -6.31 0.17 9.82
C GLY A 49 -5.76 -1.18 10.27
N THR A 50 -4.77 -1.75 9.58
CA THR A 50 -4.11 -3.00 9.99
C THR A 50 -3.22 -2.75 11.21
N ASP A 51 -3.23 -3.67 12.16
CA ASP A 51 -2.40 -3.61 13.35
C ASP A 51 -0.92 -3.82 13.03
N ASP A 52 -0.02 -3.12 13.74
CA ASP A 52 1.43 -3.21 13.55
C ASP A 52 2.02 -4.65 13.58
N PRO A 53 1.62 -5.58 14.49
CA PRO A 53 2.11 -6.96 14.44
C PRO A 53 1.72 -7.66 13.12
N VAL A 54 0.48 -7.47 12.65
CA VAL A 54 -0.02 -8.05 11.40
C VAL A 54 0.70 -7.45 10.19
N ILE A 55 1.02 -6.15 10.24
CA ILE A 55 1.83 -5.49 9.21
C ILE A 55 3.22 -6.12 9.15
N GLY A 56 3.88 -6.29 10.31
CA GLY A 56 5.20 -6.89 10.39
C GLY A 56 5.25 -8.30 9.79
N ASP A 57 4.28 -9.14 10.15
CA ASP A 57 4.16 -10.50 9.62
C ASP A 57 3.86 -10.50 8.12
N THR A 58 3.00 -9.60 7.65
CA THR A 58 2.66 -9.46 6.23
C THR A 58 3.88 -9.04 5.41
N LEU A 59 4.64 -8.04 5.87
CA LEU A 59 5.87 -7.59 5.20
C LEU A 59 6.92 -8.70 5.17
N THR A 60 7.13 -9.39 6.29
CA THR A 60 8.06 -10.53 6.36
C THR A 60 7.66 -11.64 5.38
N ARG A 61 6.36 -11.93 5.27
CA ARG A 61 5.84 -12.92 4.31
C ARG A 61 6.06 -12.47 2.87
N LEU A 62 5.80 -11.19 2.55
CA LEU A 62 6.00 -10.62 1.22
C LEU A 62 7.48 -10.62 0.80
N GLU A 63 8.40 -10.38 1.73
CA GLU A 63 9.84 -10.48 1.50
C GLU A 63 10.26 -11.93 1.22
N ARG A 64 9.77 -12.89 2.00
CA ARG A 64 10.10 -14.31 1.82
C ARG A 64 9.69 -14.87 0.47
N ILE A 65 8.63 -14.34 -0.15
CA ILE A 65 8.16 -14.74 -1.47
C ILE A 65 8.67 -13.82 -2.60
N GLY A 66 9.53 -12.85 -2.29
CA GLY A 66 10.12 -11.92 -3.27
C GLY A 66 9.14 -10.90 -3.86
N PHE A 67 7.98 -10.67 -3.23
CA PHE A 67 7.00 -9.66 -3.68
C PHE A 67 7.41 -8.24 -3.27
N VAL A 68 8.18 -8.12 -2.19
CA VAL A 68 8.87 -6.89 -1.78
C VAL A 68 10.35 -7.23 -1.75
N ASP A 69 11.08 -6.74 -2.73
CA ASP A 69 12.51 -6.96 -2.85
C ASP A 69 13.17 -5.61 -3.11
N ASP A 70 13.78 -5.04 -2.06
CA ASP A 70 14.49 -3.76 -2.15
C ASP A 70 15.63 -3.80 -3.19
N LEU A 71 16.19 -4.98 -3.48
CA LEU A 71 17.22 -5.21 -4.49
C LEU A 71 16.64 -5.21 -5.91
N ALA A 72 15.47 -5.85 -6.11
CA ALA A 72 14.76 -5.79 -7.39
C ALA A 72 14.20 -4.39 -7.68
N PHE A 73 13.68 -3.70 -6.66
CA PHE A 73 13.28 -2.30 -6.75
C PHE A 73 14.48 -1.38 -7.05
N ALA A 74 15.62 -1.57 -6.38
CA ALA A 74 16.84 -0.80 -6.64
C ALA A 74 17.36 -0.98 -8.07
N ARG A 75 17.36 -2.21 -8.59
CA ARG A 75 17.75 -2.49 -9.98
C ARG A 75 16.80 -1.80 -10.97
N TRP A 76 15.49 -1.94 -10.78
CA TRP A 76 14.50 -1.27 -11.62
C TRP A 76 14.60 0.27 -11.54
N TRP A 77 14.83 0.84 -10.36
CA TRP A 77 14.99 2.27 -10.14
C TRP A 77 16.24 2.85 -10.82
N VAL A 78 17.36 2.12 -10.80
CA VAL A 78 18.59 2.49 -11.53
C VAL A 78 18.36 2.47 -13.04
N GLU A 79 17.68 1.44 -13.55
CA GLU A 79 17.37 1.28 -14.98
C GLU A 79 16.34 2.31 -15.49
N GLN A 80 15.43 2.76 -14.63
CA GLN A 80 14.50 3.86 -14.93
C GLN A 80 15.14 5.26 -14.83
N ARG A 81 16.14 5.46 -13.95
CA ARG A 81 16.87 6.74 -13.84
C ARG A 81 17.69 7.06 -15.07
N ASP A 82 18.23 6.05 -15.74
CA ASP A 82 19.03 6.25 -16.97
C ASP A 82 18.16 6.74 -18.15
N ARG A 83 16.87 6.37 -18.16
CA ARG A 83 15.91 6.79 -19.20
C ARG A 83 15.27 8.16 -19.00
N HIS A 84 15.39 8.78 -17.81
CA HIS A 84 14.70 10.05 -17.48
C HIS A 84 15.63 11.19 -17.07
N SER A 85 16.93 11.13 -17.38
CA SER A 85 17.74 12.37 -17.42
C SER A 85 17.73 12.94 -18.83
N PRO A 86 16.90 13.96 -19.15
CA PRO A 86 17.20 14.82 -20.26
C PRO A 86 18.43 15.63 -19.86
N ARG A 87 19.62 15.09 -20.09
CA ARG A 87 20.81 15.93 -20.28
C ARG A 87 20.66 16.60 -21.65
N GLY A 88 19.70 17.51 -21.73
CA GLY A 88 19.88 18.68 -22.56
C GLY A 88 20.95 19.53 -21.87
N ARG A 89 22.15 19.57 -22.46
CA ARG A 89 22.86 20.81 -22.80
C ARG A 89 24.32 20.46 -23.15
N MET A 90 24.58 20.61 -24.46
CA MET A 90 25.85 20.93 -25.13
C MET A 90 26.91 19.84 -25.20
#